data_AF-A0A9P4PSG5-F1
#
_entry.id   AF-A0A9P4PSG5-F1
#
_cell.length_a   1.000
_cell.length_b   1.000
_cell.length_c   1.000
_cell.angle_alpha   90.00
_cell.angle_beta   90.00
_cell.angle_gamma   90.00
#
_symmetry.space_group_name_H-M   'P 1'
#
loop_
_entity.id
_entity.type
_entity.pdbx_description
1 polymer ?
#
loop_
_entity_poly.entity_id
_entity_poly.type
_entity_poly.pdbx_seq_one_letter_code
_entity_poly.pdbx_strand_id
1 'polypeptide(L)'
;MHIFLFAVPALLPLILAQGPNDPDFYNTVAEIYSGPACDAASFVWADPIFGRGGTCQLLDRNDNTPDIISYKVTAQYPGCSATLYTDDGCLSTAYPAPVGVCVEAADEKPFVKAFVECPFS
;
A
#
# COMPACT_ATOMS: atom_id res chain seq x y z
N MET A 1 -47.09 -30.47 -0.52
CA MET A 1 -45.68 -30.19 -0.81
C MET A 1 -45.56 -28.70 -1.11
N HIS A 2 -45.29 -27.88 -0.11
CA HIS A 2 -45.18 -26.42 -0.26
C HIS A 2 -43.74 -26.02 0.03
N ILE A 3 -43.01 -25.69 -1.03
CA ILE A 3 -41.64 -25.17 -0.94
C ILE A 3 -41.76 -23.67 -0.65
N PHE A 4 -41.47 -23.27 0.58
CA PHE A 4 -41.24 -21.86 0.89
C PHE A 4 -39.81 -21.50 0.46
N LEU A 5 -39.69 -20.77 -0.66
CA LEU A 5 -38.47 -20.06 -1.00
C LEU A 5 -38.28 -18.93 0.01
N PHE A 6 -37.34 -19.08 0.93
CA PHE A 6 -36.81 -17.96 1.71
C PHE A 6 -35.76 -17.25 0.86
N ALA A 7 -36.10 -16.07 0.35
CA ALA A 7 -35.11 -15.16 -0.21
C ALA A 7 -34.30 -14.58 0.95
N VAL A 8 -33.03 -14.98 1.04
CA VAL A 8 -32.06 -14.37 1.96
C VAL A 8 -31.72 -12.98 1.39
N PRO A 9 -31.97 -11.87 2.12
CA PRO A 9 -31.51 -10.57 1.69
C PRO A 9 -29.98 -10.57 1.82
N ALA A 10 -29.29 -10.46 0.68
CA ALA A 10 -27.87 -10.21 0.65
C ALA A 10 -27.61 -8.83 1.28
N LEU A 11 -27.14 -8.82 2.53
CA LEU A 11 -26.51 -7.65 3.14
C LEU A 11 -25.19 -7.43 2.41
N LEU A 12 -25.21 -6.58 1.38
CA LEU A 12 -24.00 -5.97 0.84
C LEU A 12 -23.40 -5.13 1.98
N PRO A 13 -22.15 -5.40 2.42
CA PRO A 13 -21.48 -4.46 3.30
C PRO A 13 -21.35 -3.15 2.50
N LEU A 14 -21.96 -2.07 3.01
CA LEU A 14 -21.54 -0.72 2.67
C LEU A 14 -20.08 -0.61 3.15
N ILE A 15 -19.13 -1.00 2.32
CA ILE A 15 -17.80 -0.46 2.40
C ILE A 15 -18.03 1.03 2.12
N LEU A 16 -17.97 1.86 3.15
CA LEU A 16 -17.84 3.30 2.94
C LEU A 16 -16.56 3.44 2.12
N ALA A 17 -16.71 3.65 0.81
CA ALA A 17 -15.59 3.98 -0.05
C ALA A 17 -15.08 5.32 0.46
N GLN A 18 -14.02 5.29 1.27
CA GLN A 18 -13.39 6.50 1.77
C GLN A 18 -12.99 7.35 0.57
N GLY A 19 -13.41 8.61 0.57
CA GLY A 19 -13.10 9.58 -0.46
C GLY A 19 -11.86 10.39 -0.11
N PRO A 20 -11.21 11.04 -1.09
CA PRO A 20 -10.01 11.84 -0.85
C PRO A 20 -10.13 13.01 0.15
N ASN A 21 -11.34 13.33 0.60
CA ASN A 21 -11.62 14.39 1.58
C ASN A 21 -11.91 13.84 2.98
N ASP A 22 -11.92 12.52 3.16
CA ASP A 22 -12.12 11.92 4.47
C ASP A 22 -10.84 12.00 5.30
N PRO A 23 -10.92 12.25 6.62
CA PRO A 23 -9.75 12.41 7.48
C PRO A 23 -8.88 11.14 7.54
N ASP A 24 -9.50 9.98 7.40
CA ASP A 24 -8.84 8.67 7.48
C ASP A 24 -8.63 8.03 6.09
N PHE A 25 -8.69 8.84 5.03
CA PHE A 25 -8.47 8.37 3.66
C PHE A 25 -7.02 7.90 3.47
N TYR A 26 -6.85 6.68 2.97
CA TYR A 26 -5.57 6.17 2.49
C TYR A 26 -5.60 5.97 0.97
N ASN A 27 -4.53 6.38 0.31
CA ASN A 27 -4.39 6.23 -1.15
C ASN A 27 -3.80 4.87 -1.53
N THR A 28 -3.07 4.22 -0.64
CA THR A 28 -2.51 2.88 -0.83
C THR A 28 -2.34 2.16 0.50
N VAL A 29 -2.35 0.84 0.45
CA VAL A 29 -1.96 -0.08 1.53
C VAL A 29 -0.96 -1.06 0.96
N ALA A 30 0.09 -1.34 1.73
CA ALA A 30 1.07 -2.34 1.33
C ALA A 30 1.53 -3.18 2.50
N GLU A 31 2.01 -4.37 2.20
CA GLU A 31 2.76 -5.20 3.13
C GLU A 31 4.25 -4.86 3.00
N ILE A 32 4.90 -4.69 4.15
CA ILE A 32 6.31 -4.38 4.28
C ILE A 32 7.04 -5.61 4.82
N TYR A 33 8.20 -5.92 4.25
CA TYR A 33 8.98 -7.10 4.55
C TYR A 33 10.44 -6.74 4.84
N SER A 34 11.02 -7.37 5.86
CA SER A 34 12.42 -7.19 6.23
C SER A 34 13.38 -8.12 5.48
N GLY A 35 12.86 -8.86 4.51
CA GLY A 35 13.59 -9.82 3.70
C GLY A 35 13.11 -9.79 2.25
N PRO A 36 13.76 -10.55 1.36
CA PRO A 36 13.44 -10.56 -0.06
C PRO A 36 12.16 -11.37 -0.35
N ALA A 37 11.74 -11.29 -1.60
CA ALA A 37 10.66 -12.02 -2.25
C ALA A 37 9.26 -11.86 -1.62
N CYS A 38 9.08 -10.86 -0.75
CA CYS A 38 7.88 -10.70 0.06
C CYS A 38 7.52 -12.01 0.78
N ASP A 39 8.54 -12.69 1.31
CA ASP A 39 8.37 -13.94 2.05
C ASP A 39 7.60 -13.67 3.35
N ALA A 40 6.55 -14.46 3.59
CA ALA A 40 5.71 -14.38 4.78
C ALA A 40 6.51 -14.51 6.09
N ALA A 41 7.65 -15.21 6.10
CA ALA A 41 8.53 -15.31 7.26
C ALA A 41 9.24 -13.99 7.61
N SER A 42 9.34 -13.07 6.66
CA SER A 42 9.95 -11.74 6.81
C SER A 42 8.92 -10.61 6.89
N PHE A 43 7.63 -10.94 6.94
CA PHE A 43 6.56 -9.95 7.06
C PHE A 43 6.73 -9.14 8.34
N VAL A 44 6.71 -7.81 8.22
CA VAL A 44 6.79 -6.90 9.35
C VAL A 44 5.39 -6.44 9.73
N TRP A 45 4.70 -5.73 8.83
CA TRP A 45 3.34 -5.23 9.03
C TRP A 45 2.72 -4.70 7.72
N ALA A 46 1.43 -4.37 7.76
CA ALA A 46 0.70 -3.72 6.67
C ALA A 46 0.61 -2.21 6.92
N ASP A 47 1.13 -1.42 5.99
CA ASP A 47 1.25 0.03 6.08
C ASP A 47 0.29 0.77 5.14
N PRO A 48 -0.76 1.43 5.67
CA PRO A 48 -1.54 2.42 4.91
C PRO A 48 -0.77 3.73 4.76
N ILE A 49 -0.78 4.30 3.55
CA ILE A 49 -0.29 5.66 3.25
C ILE A 49 -1.50 6.58 3.17
N PHE A 50 -1.56 7.54 4.08
CA PHE A 50 -2.71 8.44 4.24
C PHE A 50 -2.62 9.69 3.37
N GLY A 51 -3.78 10.27 3.07
CA GLY A 51 -3.90 11.56 2.40
C GLY A 51 -3.94 11.48 0.87
N ARG A 52 -3.83 12.66 0.24
CA ARG A 52 -4.19 12.85 -1.18
C ARG A 52 -3.12 12.40 -2.18
N GLY A 53 -1.95 11.98 -1.72
CA GLY A 53 -0.79 11.69 -2.57
C GLY A 53 0.06 12.93 -2.87
N GLY A 54 0.94 12.84 -3.87
CA GLY A 54 1.79 13.93 -4.35
C GLY A 54 2.95 14.31 -3.43
N THR A 55 3.21 13.52 -2.40
CA THR A 55 4.26 13.79 -1.40
C THR A 55 5.20 12.60 -1.31
N CYS A 56 6.51 12.88 -1.20
CA CYS A 56 7.52 11.88 -0.88
C CYS A 56 7.46 11.55 0.61
N GLN A 57 6.91 10.40 0.96
CA GLN A 57 6.61 10.01 2.33
C GLN A 57 7.62 8.98 2.85
N LEU A 58 8.00 9.09 4.13
CA LEU A 58 8.68 8.02 4.86
C LEU A 58 7.79 6.77 4.93
N LEU A 59 8.40 5.62 4.69
CA LEU A 59 7.81 4.32 4.95
C LEU A 59 7.89 4.00 6.44
N ASP A 60 9.08 4.11 7.03
CA ASP A 60 9.24 4.06 8.49
C ASP A 60 9.05 5.45 9.10
N ARG A 61 7.84 5.73 9.58
CA ARG A 61 7.48 7.05 10.13
C ARG A 61 7.89 7.22 11.60
N ASN A 62 8.21 6.12 12.28
CA ASN A 62 8.45 6.09 13.71
C ASN A 62 9.88 5.62 14.06
N ASP A 63 10.73 5.38 13.06
CA ASP A 63 12.12 4.94 13.20
C ASP A 63 12.24 3.68 14.08
N ASN A 64 11.35 2.72 13.83
CA ASN A 64 11.24 1.48 14.61
C ASN A 64 10.94 0.24 13.76
N THR A 65 10.99 0.39 12.44
CA THR A 65 10.83 -0.70 11.48
C THR A 65 12.23 -1.21 11.10
N PRO A 66 12.46 -2.54 11.03
CA PRO A 66 13.66 -3.06 10.40
C PRO A 66 13.79 -2.55 8.95
N ASP A 67 14.97 -2.70 8.36
CA ASP A 67 15.21 -2.38 6.95
C ASP A 67 14.13 -2.99 6.04
N ILE A 68 13.53 -2.17 5.18
CA ILE A 68 12.44 -2.58 4.27
C ILE A 68 13.04 -3.10 2.98
N ILE A 69 13.23 -4.40 2.87
CA ILE A 69 13.93 -5.03 1.75
C ILE A 69 12.98 -5.30 0.58
N SER A 70 11.75 -5.73 0.87
CA SER A 70 10.72 -5.93 -0.15
C SER A 70 9.38 -5.33 0.27
N TYR A 71 8.57 -4.98 -0.73
CA TYR A 71 7.34 -4.22 -0.54
C TYR A 71 6.27 -4.70 -1.53
N LYS A 72 5.04 -4.85 -1.06
CA LYS A 72 3.93 -5.30 -1.90
C LYS A 72 2.68 -4.48 -1.63
N VAL A 73 2.27 -3.68 -2.60
CA VAL A 73 0.97 -2.99 -2.55
C VAL A 73 -0.14 -4.03 -2.58
N THR A 74 -1.03 -4.02 -1.59
CA THR A 74 -2.17 -4.94 -1.49
C THR A 74 -3.48 -4.29 -1.89
N ALA A 75 -3.60 -2.97 -1.70
CA ALA A 75 -4.74 -2.18 -2.13
C ALA A 75 -4.29 -0.78 -2.52
N GLN A 76 -4.96 -0.19 -3.52
CA GLN A 76 -4.66 1.16 -4.01
C GLN A 76 -5.94 1.82 -4.47
N TYR A 77 -6.10 3.11 -4.17
CA TYR A 77 -7.26 3.88 -4.64
C TYR A 77 -7.22 4.00 -6.17
N PRO A 78 -8.37 3.89 -6.87
CA PRO A 78 -8.41 3.93 -8.33
C PRO A 78 -7.71 5.15 -8.93
N GLY A 79 -6.77 4.89 -9.84
CA GLY A 79 -5.99 5.91 -10.54
C GLY A 79 -4.75 6.41 -9.78
N CYS A 80 -4.54 5.97 -8.53
CA CYS A 80 -3.27 6.21 -7.86
C CYS A 80 -2.19 5.24 -8.35
N SER A 81 -0.92 5.63 -8.24
CA SER A 81 0.23 4.77 -8.50
C SER A 81 1.33 5.02 -7.46
N ALA A 82 1.99 3.96 -7.02
CA ALA A 82 3.01 4.02 -5.98
C ALA A 82 4.39 3.75 -6.59
N THR A 83 5.38 4.53 -6.15
CA THR A 83 6.78 4.38 -6.54
C THR A 83 7.65 4.43 -5.28
N LEU A 84 8.60 3.50 -5.17
CA LEU A 84 9.50 3.37 -4.03
C LEU A 84 10.89 3.92 -4.35
N TYR A 85 11.59 4.36 -3.32
CA TYR A 85 12.92 4.96 -3.40
C TYR A 85 13.78 4.52 -2.23
N THR A 86 15.09 4.42 -2.47
CA THR A 86 16.10 4.00 -1.48
C THR A 86 16.85 5.19 -0.87
N ASP A 87 16.32 6.40 -1.03
CA ASP A 87 16.89 7.63 -0.51
C ASP A 87 15.81 8.51 0.12
N ASP A 88 16.23 9.54 0.86
CA ASP A 88 15.31 10.38 1.62
C ASP A 88 14.53 11.41 0.78
N GLY A 89 14.96 11.63 -0.46
CA GLY A 89 14.46 12.70 -1.33
C GLY A 89 13.53 12.26 -2.44
N CYS A 90 13.27 10.95 -2.61
CA CYS A 90 12.66 10.39 -3.82
C CYS A 90 13.41 10.80 -5.10
N LEU A 91 14.75 10.83 -5.05
CA LEU A 91 15.63 11.23 -6.16
C LEU A 91 16.45 10.06 -6.71
N SER A 92 16.52 8.96 -5.95
CA SER A 92 17.15 7.70 -6.36
C SER A 92 16.37 7.03 -7.50
N THR A 93 16.87 5.88 -7.98
CA THR A 93 16.15 5.05 -8.95
C THR A 93 14.72 4.81 -8.48
N ALA A 94 13.76 5.14 -9.33
CA ALA A 94 12.35 4.90 -9.08
C ALA A 94 12.02 3.41 -9.28
N TYR A 95 11.38 2.80 -8.29
CA TYR A 95 10.88 1.42 -8.36
C TYR A 95 9.34 1.43 -8.36
N PRO A 96 8.69 1.30 -9.52
CA PRO A 96 7.23 1.22 -9.58
C PRO A 96 6.71 0.05 -8.74
N ALA A 97 5.66 0.27 -7.97
CA ALA A 97 5.03 -0.74 -7.10
C ALA A 97 3.57 -1.02 -7.51
N PRO A 98 3.35 -1.84 -8.56
CA PRO A 98 2.02 -2.27 -8.94
C PRO A 98 1.33 -3.09 -7.85
N VAL A 99 0.00 -3.00 -7.79
CA VAL A 99 -0.82 -3.80 -6.87
C VAL A 99 -0.57 -5.29 -7.10
N GLY A 100 -0.32 -6.02 -6.01
CA GLY A 100 -0.12 -7.47 -5.99
C GLY A 100 1.27 -7.94 -6.40
N VAL A 101 2.16 -7.04 -6.82
CA VAL A 101 3.52 -7.36 -7.24
C VAL A 101 4.49 -7.11 -6.09
N CYS A 102 5.35 -8.08 -5.80
CA CYS A 102 6.46 -7.87 -4.89
C CYS A 102 7.55 -7.06 -5.57
N VAL A 103 8.03 -6.01 -4.92
CA VAL A 103 9.07 -5.12 -5.43
C VAL A 103 10.25 -5.10 -4.48
N GLU A 104 11.44 -5.12 -5.06
CA GLU A 104 12.74 -5.08 -4.40
C GLU A 104 13.64 -4.10 -5.15
N ALA A 105 14.49 -3.40 -4.41
CA ALA A 105 15.51 -2.58 -5.03
C ALA A 105 16.62 -3.46 -5.61
N ALA A 106 17.33 -2.95 -6.61
CA ALA A 106 18.57 -3.60 -7.04
C ALA A 106 19.56 -3.67 -5.85
N ASP A 107 20.33 -4.75 -5.80
CA ASP A 107 21.32 -5.02 -4.75
C ASP A 107 20.76 -5.06 -3.32
N GLU A 108 19.47 -5.38 -3.15
CA GLU A 108 18.79 -5.52 -1.84
C GLU A 108 18.88 -4.26 -0.96
N LYS A 109 19.00 -3.08 -1.56
CA LYS A 109 19.00 -1.82 -0.80
C LYS A 109 17.63 -1.58 -0.15
N PRO A 110 17.58 -1.15 1.12
CA PRO A 110 16.32 -0.87 1.79
C PRO A 110 15.55 0.28 1.12
N PHE A 111 14.24 0.13 0.98
CA PHE A 111 13.35 1.23 0.65
C PHE A 111 13.18 2.16 1.86
N VAL A 112 13.25 3.46 1.60
CA VAL A 112 13.16 4.51 2.61
C VAL A 112 11.88 5.33 2.43
N LYS A 113 11.54 5.62 1.17
CA LYS A 113 10.42 6.49 0.82
C LYS A 113 9.48 5.84 -0.19
N ALA A 114 8.22 6.25 -0.14
CA ALA A 114 7.25 6.05 -1.19
C ALA A 114 6.71 7.40 -1.69
N PHE A 115 6.53 7.51 -2.99
CA PHE A 115 5.75 8.57 -3.63
C PHE A 115 4.50 7.95 -4.23
N VAL A 116 3.33 8.45 -3.83
CA VAL A 116 2.06 8.00 -4.38
C VAL A 116 1.44 9.15 -5.17
N GLU A 117 1.34 9.00 -6.47
CA GLU A 117 0.66 9.95 -7.35
C GLU A 117 -0.81 9.54 -7.46
N CYS A 118 -1.73 10.50 -7.41
CA CYS A 118 -3.17 10.25 -7.53
C CYS A 118 -3.83 11.28 -8.47
N PRO A 119 -5.04 11.02 -8.99
CA PRO A 119 -5.73 11.98 -9.87
C PRO A 119 -6.09 13.32 -9.22
N PHE A 120 -5.91 13.43 -7.90
CA PHE A 120 -6.28 14.57 -7.06
C PHE A 120 -5.12 15.05 -6.17
N SER A 121 -3.91 14.53 -6.36
CA SER A 121 -2.71 14.97 -5.66
C SER A 121 -2.25 16.36 -6.14
#